data_AF-A0AA91U1U1-F1
#
_entry.id   AF-A0AA91U1U1-F1
#
_cell.length_a   1.000
_cell.length_b   1.000
_cell.length_c   1.000
_cell.angle_alpha   90.00
_cell.angle_beta   90.00
_cell.angle_gamma   90.00
#
_symmetry.space_group_name_H-M   'P 1'
#
loop_
_entity.id
_entity.type
_entity.pdbx_description
1 polymer ?
#
loop_
_entity_poly.entity_id
_entity_poly.type
_entity_poly.pdbx_seq_one_letter_code
_entity_poly.pdbx_strand_id
1 'polypeptide(L)'
;MAFSDYWNGPAHRQRADDLDIQLTELQARHAQLLALNKKIGAMDVLEIQELIEQEKTRLAAVRNQIQRAEQDKASLEQRSSDLQAQILVWEETLLLESFALYEPKFKLNASTEYKSRLDKVRERQKAMIKNGEASTGNMAWSVNGSNAQGRKLVNDMIKLVIRSFNNEADYCVDNVKFNNIELGEKRILKSFEACNRLGKVMSVELSRQYLKLKLDELHLAHEFQLKKQEEKEEAKRAREELREQQKLEQEIRAAREKIAKERKHFDTALRDLLARLERVQTEEERVALTSKLAEIEAGRAELEGEEKLIDYREQNAKAGYVYVISNVGAFGKDVYKIGMTRRLEPMDRISELGDASVPFWFDVHAMVFSDNAPTLEAKLHERFAAGRLNKVNGRKEFFRADIAEIESVIRENYDAVVEVTHEAPAEQYRESLRMAMPAETIQQSERTAAAS
;
A
#
# COMPACT_ATOMS: atom_id res chain seq x y z
N MET A 1 -21.38 -74.83 -61.34
CA MET A 1 -21.32 -73.53 -60.66
C MET A 1 -20.42 -73.71 -59.45
N ALA A 2 -19.32 -72.95 -59.36
CA ALA A 2 -18.35 -73.11 -58.29
C ALA A 2 -18.88 -72.46 -56.99
N PHE A 3 -18.65 -73.12 -55.85
CA PHE A 3 -19.07 -72.69 -54.50
C PHE A 3 -18.49 -71.32 -54.06
N SER A 4 -17.57 -70.73 -54.83
CA SER A 4 -16.97 -69.41 -54.57
C SER A 4 -17.93 -68.23 -54.83
N ASP A 5 -18.94 -68.40 -55.69
CA ASP A 5 -19.85 -67.30 -56.06
C ASP A 5 -20.89 -66.99 -54.97
N TYR A 6 -21.10 -67.92 -54.03
CA TYR A 6 -22.08 -67.74 -52.94
C TYR A 6 -21.58 -66.82 -51.81
N TRP A 7 -20.26 -66.71 -51.60
CA TRP A 7 -19.67 -65.91 -50.52
C TRP A 7 -19.44 -64.44 -50.88
N ASN A 8 -19.34 -64.11 -52.16
CA ASN A 8 -19.15 -62.72 -52.62
C ASN A 8 -20.48 -61.97 -52.85
N GLY A 9 -21.62 -62.63 -52.68
CA GLY A 9 -22.96 -62.05 -52.91
C GLY A 9 -23.21 -60.72 -52.18
N PRO A 10 -22.86 -60.56 -50.88
CA PRO A 10 -23.03 -59.29 -50.17
C PRO A 10 -22.12 -58.17 -50.69
N ALA A 11 -20.87 -58.49 -51.05
CA ALA A 11 -19.91 -57.52 -51.59
C ALA A 11 -20.27 -57.10 -53.03
N HIS A 12 -20.80 -58.01 -53.84
CA HIS A 12 -21.36 -57.70 -55.15
C HIS A 12 -22.63 -56.85 -55.05
N ARG A 13 -23.45 -57.07 -54.02
CA ARG A 13 -24.65 -56.26 -53.77
C ARG A 13 -24.30 -54.83 -53.32
N GLN A 14 -23.37 -54.67 -52.37
CA GLN A 14 -22.86 -53.35 -51.99
C GLN A 14 -22.24 -52.61 -53.17
N ARG A 15 -21.45 -53.30 -54.00
CA ARG A 15 -20.86 -52.69 -55.19
C ARG A 15 -21.91 -52.31 -56.24
N ALA A 16 -23.00 -53.07 -56.35
CA ALA A 16 -24.13 -52.73 -57.22
C ALA A 16 -24.87 -51.49 -56.68
N ASP A 17 -25.13 -51.44 -55.37
CA ASP A 17 -25.78 -50.30 -54.72
C ASP A 17 -24.93 -49.01 -54.85
N ASP A 18 -23.60 -49.11 -54.65
CA ASP A 18 -22.66 -47.99 -54.83
C ASP A 18 -22.62 -47.51 -56.29
N LEU A 19 -22.66 -48.44 -57.24
CA LEU A 19 -22.72 -48.12 -58.67
C LEU A 19 -24.04 -47.46 -59.05
N ASP A 20 -25.16 -47.85 -58.44
CA ASP A 20 -26.46 -47.22 -58.65
C ASP A 20 -26.51 -45.79 -58.07
N ILE A 21 -25.88 -45.56 -56.92
CA ILE A 21 -25.72 -44.21 -56.34
C ILE A 21 -24.85 -43.35 -57.26
N GLN A 22 -23.73 -43.88 -57.75
CA GLN A 22 -22.88 -43.14 -58.69
C GLN A 22 -23.59 -42.88 -60.02
N LEU A 23 -24.37 -43.84 -60.52
CA LEU A 23 -25.16 -43.70 -61.74
C LEU A 23 -26.22 -42.60 -61.59
N THR A 24 -26.92 -42.58 -60.46
CA THR A 24 -27.94 -41.54 -60.18
C THR A 24 -27.30 -40.17 -60.00
N GLU A 25 -26.14 -40.05 -59.35
CA GLU A 25 -25.42 -38.78 -59.25
C GLU A 25 -24.91 -38.29 -60.62
N LEU A 26 -24.38 -39.20 -61.45
CA LEU A 26 -23.97 -38.91 -62.82
C LEU A 26 -25.15 -38.50 -63.70
N GLN A 27 -26.30 -39.16 -63.57
CA GLN A 27 -27.53 -38.81 -64.28
C GLN A 27 -28.04 -37.42 -63.86
N ALA A 28 -28.00 -37.09 -62.57
CA ALA A 28 -28.37 -35.76 -62.08
C ALA A 28 -27.44 -34.67 -62.60
N ARG A 29 -26.12 -34.89 -62.58
CA ARG A 29 -25.14 -33.96 -63.17
C ARG A 29 -25.31 -33.82 -64.67
N HIS A 30 -25.56 -34.92 -65.38
CA HIS A 30 -25.81 -34.90 -66.81
C HIS A 30 -27.09 -34.14 -67.15
N ALA A 31 -28.16 -34.30 -66.37
CA ALA A 31 -29.40 -33.54 -66.53
C ALA A 31 -29.19 -32.04 -66.29
N GLN A 32 -28.40 -31.65 -65.28
CA GLN A 32 -28.01 -30.25 -65.06
C GLN A 32 -27.18 -29.70 -66.22
N LEU A 33 -26.21 -30.47 -66.73
CA LEU A 33 -25.38 -30.07 -67.86
C LEU A 33 -26.21 -29.95 -69.14
N LEU A 34 -27.15 -30.86 -69.40
CA LEU A 34 -28.08 -30.76 -70.52
C LEU A 34 -29.01 -29.55 -70.39
N ALA A 35 -29.51 -29.25 -69.19
CA ALA A 35 -30.33 -28.07 -68.95
C ALA A 35 -29.53 -26.78 -69.20
N LEU A 36 -28.27 -26.74 -68.76
CA LEU A 36 -27.35 -25.63 -69.00
C LEU A 36 -27.03 -25.51 -70.49
N ASN A 37 -26.74 -26.62 -71.16
CA ASN A 37 -26.39 -26.65 -72.59
C ASN A 37 -27.60 -26.31 -73.48
N LYS A 38 -28.82 -26.71 -73.09
CA LYS A 38 -30.06 -26.30 -73.76
C LYS A 38 -30.35 -24.83 -73.54
N LYS A 39 -30.05 -24.29 -72.36
CA LYS A 39 -30.19 -22.86 -72.05
C LYS A 39 -29.18 -22.02 -72.84
N ILE A 40 -27.92 -22.46 -72.90
CA ILE A 40 -26.84 -21.79 -73.64
C ILE A 40 -27.05 -21.95 -75.16
N GLY A 41 -27.40 -23.13 -75.65
CA GLY A 41 -27.60 -23.41 -77.06
C GLY A 41 -28.91 -22.87 -77.66
N ALA A 42 -29.87 -22.46 -76.82
CA ALA A 42 -31.10 -21.77 -77.25
C ALA A 42 -30.98 -20.24 -77.16
N MET A 43 -29.90 -19.73 -76.57
CA MET A 43 -29.60 -18.29 -76.51
C MET A 43 -28.77 -17.89 -77.74
N ASP A 44 -29.06 -16.72 -78.30
CA ASP A 44 -28.21 -16.16 -79.35
C ASP A 44 -26.82 -15.81 -78.76
N VAL A 45 -25.77 -15.78 -79.59
CA VAL A 45 -24.40 -15.44 -79.18
C VAL A 45 -24.35 -14.08 -78.47
N LEU A 46 -25.22 -13.15 -78.88
CA LEU A 46 -25.44 -11.86 -78.25
C LEU A 46 -25.99 -11.97 -76.81
N GLU A 47 -26.95 -12.85 -76.55
CA GLU A 47 -27.56 -13.04 -75.22
C GLU A 47 -26.57 -13.70 -74.24
N ILE A 48 -25.73 -14.62 -74.74
CA ILE A 48 -24.65 -15.23 -73.94
C ILE A 48 -23.61 -14.17 -73.55
N GLN A 49 -23.23 -13.30 -74.49
CA GLN A 49 -22.30 -12.20 -74.22
C GLN A 49 -22.87 -11.22 -73.21
N GLU A 50 -24.15 -10.88 -73.31
CA GLU A 50 -24.83 -9.99 -72.35
C GLU A 50 -24.85 -10.60 -70.94
N LEU A 51 -25.13 -11.91 -70.82
CA LEU A 51 -25.14 -12.61 -69.53
C LEU A 51 -23.73 -12.71 -68.91
N ILE A 52 -22.69 -12.90 -69.74
CA ILE A 52 -21.30 -12.88 -69.28
C ILE A 52 -20.92 -11.49 -68.76
N GLU A 53 -21.31 -10.42 -69.44
CA GLU A 53 -21.05 -9.06 -68.97
C GLU A 53 -21.84 -8.71 -67.70
N GLN A 54 -23.07 -9.19 -67.56
CA GLN A 54 -23.86 -9.08 -66.33
C GLN A 54 -23.19 -9.82 -65.15
N GLU A 55 -22.69 -11.03 -65.36
CA GLU A 55 -22.00 -11.76 -64.29
C GLU A 55 -20.61 -11.18 -63.97
N LYS A 56 -19.88 -10.64 -64.96
CA LYS A 56 -18.63 -9.90 -64.72
C LYS A 56 -18.86 -8.64 -63.88
N THR A 57 -19.90 -7.87 -64.20
CA THR A 57 -20.26 -6.66 -63.44
C THR A 57 -20.71 -7.01 -62.02
N ARG A 58 -21.49 -8.09 -61.86
CA ARG A 58 -21.86 -8.61 -60.54
C ARG A 58 -20.64 -9.07 -59.72
N LEU A 59 -19.71 -9.79 -60.35
CA LEU A 59 -18.49 -10.27 -59.71
C LEU A 59 -17.56 -9.11 -59.30
N ALA A 60 -17.47 -8.06 -60.13
CA ALA A 60 -16.76 -6.83 -59.79
C ALA A 60 -17.41 -6.10 -58.60
N ALA A 61 -18.75 -6.04 -58.56
CA ALA A 61 -19.47 -5.43 -57.44
C ALA A 61 -19.23 -6.20 -56.12
N VAL A 62 -19.27 -7.54 -56.14
CA VAL A 62 -18.99 -8.37 -54.96
C VAL A 62 -17.54 -8.22 -54.51
N ARG A 63 -16.57 -8.18 -55.44
CA ARG A 63 -15.16 -7.93 -55.10
C ARG A 63 -14.96 -6.58 -54.41
N ASN A 64 -15.61 -5.54 -54.91
CA ASN A 64 -15.56 -4.21 -54.27
C ASN A 64 -16.21 -4.21 -52.88
N GLN A 65 -17.29 -4.97 -52.67
CA GLN A 65 -17.89 -5.12 -51.35
C GLN A 65 -16.98 -5.86 -50.36
N ILE A 66 -16.32 -6.94 -50.80
CA ILE A 66 -15.34 -7.67 -49.99
C ILE A 66 -14.18 -6.76 -49.60
N GLN A 67 -13.63 -6.01 -50.55
CA GLN A 67 -12.53 -5.08 -50.29
C GLN A 67 -12.92 -3.99 -49.27
N ARG A 68 -14.13 -3.44 -49.36
CA ARG A 68 -14.65 -2.48 -48.39
C ARG A 68 -14.81 -3.11 -47.00
N ALA A 69 -15.40 -4.31 -46.93
CA ALA A 69 -15.56 -5.02 -45.66
C ALA A 69 -14.22 -5.37 -45.00
N GLU A 70 -13.19 -5.71 -45.78
CA GLU A 70 -11.83 -5.95 -45.29
C GLU A 70 -11.18 -4.66 -44.75
N GLN A 71 -11.36 -3.53 -45.43
CA GLN A 71 -10.90 -2.22 -44.96
C GLN A 71 -11.61 -1.79 -43.67
N ASP A 72 -12.93 -1.96 -43.61
CA ASP A 72 -13.73 -1.65 -42.42
C ASP A 72 -13.29 -2.52 -41.24
N LYS A 73 -13.08 -3.83 -41.46
CA LYS A 73 -12.57 -4.74 -40.44
C LYS A 73 -11.20 -4.29 -39.91
N ALA A 74 -10.25 -3.96 -40.79
CA ALA A 74 -8.93 -3.49 -40.36
C ALA A 74 -9.03 -2.19 -39.54
N SER A 75 -9.90 -1.26 -39.95
CA SER A 75 -10.13 0.00 -39.22
C SER A 75 -10.75 -0.22 -37.83
N LEU A 76 -11.68 -1.18 -37.71
CA LEU A 76 -12.31 -1.55 -36.44
C LEU A 76 -11.34 -2.27 -35.52
N GLU A 77 -10.49 -3.15 -36.05
CA GLU A 77 -9.42 -3.82 -35.29
C GLU A 77 -8.42 -2.80 -34.74
N GLN A 78 -8.00 -1.83 -35.55
CA GLN A 78 -7.12 -0.76 -35.11
C GLN A 78 -7.78 0.11 -34.04
N ARG A 79 -9.03 0.53 -34.24
CA ARG A 79 -9.77 1.34 -33.26
C ARG A 79 -10.01 0.59 -31.94
N SER A 80 -10.22 -0.72 -32.00
CA SER A 80 -10.32 -1.58 -30.82
C SER A 80 -8.99 -1.65 -30.08
N SER A 81 -7.87 -1.75 -30.78
CA SER A 81 -6.53 -1.73 -30.19
C SER A 81 -6.24 -0.40 -29.50
N ASP A 82 -6.56 0.72 -30.16
CA ASP A 82 -6.36 2.06 -29.60
C ASP A 82 -7.22 2.30 -28.36
N LEU A 83 -8.49 1.86 -28.37
CA LEU A 83 -9.38 1.94 -27.21
C LEU A 83 -8.86 1.06 -26.05
N GLN A 84 -8.32 -0.13 -26.33
CA GLN A 84 -7.71 -0.98 -25.30
C GLN A 84 -6.48 -0.33 -24.68
N ALA A 85 -5.62 0.31 -25.49
CA ALA A 85 -4.46 1.04 -25.01
C ALA A 85 -4.87 2.25 -24.15
N GLN A 86 -5.90 3.00 -24.57
CA GLN A 86 -6.45 4.08 -23.77
C GLN A 86 -7.01 3.56 -22.44
N ILE A 87 -7.84 2.52 -22.45
CA ILE A 87 -8.37 1.90 -21.22
C ILE A 87 -7.23 1.53 -20.27
N LEU A 88 -6.12 0.97 -20.76
CA LEU A 88 -4.96 0.65 -19.91
C LEU A 88 -4.38 1.90 -19.23
N VAL A 89 -4.17 2.98 -19.97
CA VAL A 89 -3.64 4.24 -19.42
C VAL A 89 -4.62 4.87 -18.43
N TRP A 90 -5.92 4.86 -18.75
CA TRP A 90 -6.96 5.34 -17.85
C TRP A 90 -7.07 4.46 -16.60
N GLU A 91 -6.90 3.13 -16.71
CA GLU A 91 -6.86 2.23 -15.56
C GLU A 91 -5.62 2.46 -14.69
N GLU A 92 -4.45 2.72 -15.27
CA GLU A 92 -3.23 3.06 -14.52
C GLU A 92 -3.35 4.44 -13.85
N THR A 93 -3.96 5.40 -14.52
CA THR A 93 -4.24 6.75 -13.98
C THR A 93 -5.31 6.69 -12.88
N LEU A 94 -6.38 5.92 -13.12
CA LEU A 94 -7.41 5.67 -12.11
C LEU A 94 -6.84 4.89 -10.94
N LEU A 95 -5.91 3.94 -11.13
CA LEU A 95 -5.21 3.23 -10.05
C LEU A 95 -4.33 4.18 -9.20
N LEU A 96 -3.74 5.20 -9.84
CA LEU A 96 -3.02 6.29 -9.17
C LEU A 96 -3.97 7.25 -8.42
N GLU A 97 -5.21 7.41 -8.85
CA GLU A 97 -6.24 8.20 -8.14
C GLU A 97 -7.03 7.36 -7.11
N SER A 98 -7.15 6.07 -7.37
CA SER A 98 -7.80 5.03 -6.57
C SER A 98 -6.76 4.25 -5.78
N PHE A 99 -5.87 4.97 -5.11
CA PHE A 99 -5.41 4.60 -3.77
C PHE A 99 -6.59 4.59 -2.77
N ALA A 100 -7.76 4.13 -3.22
CA ALA A 100 -8.93 3.84 -2.45
C ALA A 100 -8.53 2.79 -1.42
N LEU A 101 -9.06 2.98 -0.22
CA LEU A 101 -8.82 2.14 0.94
C LEU A 101 -9.10 0.68 0.55
N TYR A 102 -8.05 -0.14 0.42
CA TYR A 102 -8.19 -1.58 0.21
C TYR A 102 -9.12 -2.13 1.30
N GLU A 103 -10.27 -2.69 0.90
CA GLU A 103 -11.18 -3.33 1.84
C GLU A 103 -10.68 -4.75 2.15
N PRO A 104 -10.33 -5.06 3.42
CA PRO A 104 -9.86 -6.40 3.76
C PRO A 104 -10.91 -7.46 3.46
N LYS A 105 -10.52 -8.46 2.68
CA LYS A 105 -11.37 -9.63 2.34
C LYS A 105 -11.38 -10.63 3.49
N PHE A 106 -10.32 -10.69 4.29
CA PHE A 106 -10.26 -11.50 5.50
C PHE A 106 -10.17 -10.59 6.73
N LYS A 107 -10.97 -10.92 7.75
CA LYS A 107 -11.01 -10.19 9.02
C LYS A 107 -10.38 -11.06 10.11
N LEU A 108 -9.08 -11.31 9.99
CA LEU A 108 -8.31 -12.07 10.98
C LEU A 108 -7.57 -11.13 11.93
N ASN A 109 -7.33 -11.59 13.15
CA ASN A 109 -6.87 -10.72 14.25
C ASN A 109 -5.35 -10.67 14.38
N ALA A 110 -4.64 -11.72 13.94
CA ALA A 110 -3.20 -11.84 14.11
C ALA A 110 -2.52 -12.35 12.83
N SER A 111 -1.27 -11.94 12.62
CA SER A 111 -0.47 -12.37 11.46
C SER A 111 -0.31 -13.90 11.38
N THR A 112 -0.32 -14.59 12.53
CA THR A 112 -0.27 -16.06 12.61
C THR A 112 -1.51 -16.73 12.03
N GLU A 113 -2.69 -16.13 12.19
CA GLU A 113 -3.95 -16.62 11.63
C GLU A 113 -3.95 -16.51 10.11
N TYR A 114 -3.48 -15.37 9.56
CA TYR A 114 -3.30 -15.18 8.12
C TYR A 114 -2.32 -16.21 7.55
N LYS A 115 -1.19 -16.45 8.24
CA LYS A 115 -0.22 -17.48 7.84
C LYS A 115 -0.84 -18.87 7.82
N SER A 116 -1.57 -19.26 8.87
CA SER A 116 -2.27 -20.55 8.91
C SER A 116 -3.29 -20.68 7.79
N ARG A 117 -3.99 -19.60 7.45
CA ARG A 117 -4.96 -19.59 6.35
C ARG A 117 -4.28 -19.70 4.99
N LEU A 118 -3.16 -19.02 4.77
CA LEU A 118 -2.31 -19.16 3.58
C LEU A 118 -1.87 -20.62 3.40
N ASP A 119 -1.38 -21.25 4.46
CA ASP A 119 -0.95 -22.65 4.42
C ASP A 119 -2.12 -23.56 4.03
N LYS A 120 -3.31 -23.36 4.60
CA LYS A 120 -4.53 -24.11 4.22
C LYS A 120 -4.92 -23.91 2.76
N VAL A 121 -4.80 -22.69 2.23
CA VAL A 121 -5.09 -22.39 0.81
C VAL A 121 -4.08 -23.10 -0.09
N ARG A 122 -2.79 -23.03 0.22
CA ARG A 122 -1.73 -23.71 -0.53
C ARG A 122 -1.89 -25.23 -0.52
N GLU A 123 -2.25 -25.82 0.62
CA GLU A 123 -2.53 -27.26 0.70
C GLU A 123 -3.74 -27.66 -0.16
N ARG A 124 -4.81 -26.85 -0.19
CA ARG A 124 -5.95 -27.07 -1.09
C ARG A 124 -5.55 -26.97 -2.56
N GLN A 125 -4.73 -25.99 -2.93
CA GLN A 125 -4.21 -25.88 -4.30
C GLN A 125 -3.41 -27.13 -4.70
N LYS A 126 -2.51 -27.61 -3.83
CA LYS A 126 -1.75 -28.85 -4.06
C LYS A 126 -2.66 -30.07 -4.20
N ALA A 127 -3.69 -30.18 -3.35
CA ALA A 127 -4.67 -31.26 -3.41
C ALA A 127 -5.44 -31.25 -4.75
N MET A 128 -5.90 -30.08 -5.21
CA MET A 128 -6.59 -29.96 -6.50
C MET A 128 -5.71 -30.38 -7.68
N ILE A 129 -4.41 -30.05 -7.66
CA ILE A 129 -3.47 -30.51 -8.69
C ILE A 129 -3.31 -32.04 -8.62
N LYS A 130 -3.11 -32.59 -7.42
CA LYS A 130 -2.89 -34.03 -7.21
C LYS A 130 -4.11 -34.87 -7.61
N ASN A 131 -5.31 -34.36 -7.34
CA ASN A 131 -6.57 -35.02 -7.67
C ASN A 131 -7.01 -34.81 -9.13
N GLY A 132 -6.33 -33.94 -9.89
CA GLY A 132 -6.73 -33.60 -11.26
C GLY A 132 -7.95 -32.69 -11.36
N GLU A 133 -8.29 -31.96 -10.29
CA GLU A 133 -9.42 -31.02 -10.21
C GLU A 133 -9.03 -29.58 -10.61
N ALA A 134 -7.72 -29.29 -10.66
CA ALA A 134 -7.20 -27.97 -11.01
C ALA A 134 -7.40 -27.62 -12.50
N SER A 135 -7.48 -28.62 -13.37
CA SER A 135 -7.66 -28.45 -14.81
C SER A 135 -8.38 -29.65 -15.41
N THR A 136 -9.17 -29.41 -16.43
CA THR A 136 -9.85 -30.44 -17.23
C THR A 136 -9.07 -30.72 -18.52
N GLY A 137 -9.38 -31.82 -19.21
CA GLY A 137 -8.76 -32.14 -20.50
C GLY A 137 -9.50 -33.26 -21.22
N ASN A 138 -9.56 -33.20 -22.56
CA ASN A 138 -10.21 -34.23 -23.35
C ASN A 138 -9.30 -35.47 -23.51
N MET A 139 -9.54 -36.50 -22.71
CA MET A 139 -8.79 -37.76 -22.74
C MET A 139 -9.13 -38.69 -23.91
N ALA A 140 -10.17 -38.36 -24.69
CA ALA A 140 -10.56 -39.12 -25.88
C ALA A 140 -9.74 -38.75 -27.13
N TRP A 141 -8.81 -37.79 -27.01
CA TRP A 141 -7.95 -37.38 -28.11
C TRP A 141 -7.01 -38.52 -28.56
N SER A 142 -6.89 -38.72 -29.87
CA SER A 142 -5.93 -39.66 -30.47
C SER A 142 -4.83 -38.92 -31.22
N VAL A 143 -3.58 -39.34 -31.05
CA VAL A 143 -2.43 -38.80 -31.80
C VAL A 143 -1.80 -39.96 -32.55
N ASN A 144 -1.56 -39.81 -33.86
CA ASN A 144 -1.03 -40.87 -34.73
C ASN A 144 -1.82 -42.20 -34.63
N GLY A 145 -3.15 -42.12 -34.49
CA GLY A 145 -4.01 -43.29 -34.30
C GLY A 145 -3.92 -43.96 -32.91
N SER A 146 -3.16 -43.40 -31.97
CA SER A 146 -3.01 -43.92 -30.61
C SER A 146 -3.69 -43.05 -29.56
N ASN A 147 -4.69 -43.62 -28.88
CA ASN A 147 -5.36 -43.01 -27.74
C ASN A 147 -4.42 -42.88 -26.52
N ALA A 148 -3.43 -43.79 -26.39
CA ALA A 148 -2.46 -43.71 -25.31
C ALA A 148 -1.51 -42.52 -25.49
N GLN A 149 -1.05 -42.27 -26.72
CA GLN A 149 -0.22 -41.11 -27.02
C GLN A 149 -1.00 -39.79 -26.88
N GLY A 150 -2.28 -39.77 -27.28
CA GLY A 150 -3.15 -38.62 -27.08
C GLY A 150 -3.39 -38.29 -25.60
N ARG A 151 -3.70 -39.29 -24.76
CA ARG A 151 -3.79 -39.10 -23.30
C ARG A 151 -2.49 -38.55 -22.70
N LYS A 152 -1.33 -39.03 -23.15
CA LYS A 152 -0.04 -38.52 -22.69
C LYS A 152 0.13 -37.04 -23.05
N LEU A 153 -0.15 -36.66 -24.30
CA LEU A 153 -0.06 -35.28 -24.76
C LEU A 153 -0.99 -34.35 -23.97
N VAL A 154 -2.25 -34.76 -23.73
CA VAL A 154 -3.22 -33.99 -22.93
C VAL A 154 -2.71 -33.79 -21.51
N ASN A 155 -2.19 -34.84 -20.87
CA ASN A 155 -1.61 -34.73 -19.52
C ASN A 155 -0.39 -33.80 -19.46
N ASP A 156 0.47 -33.84 -20.48
CA ASP A 156 1.64 -32.95 -20.54
C ASP A 156 1.22 -31.50 -20.79
N MET A 157 0.17 -31.27 -21.59
CA MET A 157 -0.43 -29.94 -21.78
C MET A 157 -1.08 -29.41 -20.49
N ILE A 158 -1.83 -30.24 -19.75
CA ILE A 158 -2.39 -29.87 -18.45
C ILE A 158 -1.27 -29.41 -17.49
N LYS A 159 -0.18 -30.17 -17.40
CA LYS A 159 0.98 -29.80 -16.56
C LYS A 159 1.61 -28.49 -16.99
N LEU A 160 1.75 -28.27 -18.30
CA LEU A 160 2.32 -27.04 -18.85
C LEU A 160 1.45 -25.83 -18.54
N VAL A 161 0.14 -25.94 -18.74
CA VAL A 161 -0.83 -24.89 -18.45
C VAL A 161 -0.85 -24.53 -16.97
N ILE A 162 -0.93 -25.53 -16.07
CA ILE A 162 -0.88 -25.31 -14.63
C ILE A 162 0.44 -24.63 -14.22
N ARG A 163 1.59 -25.10 -14.74
CA ARG A 163 2.89 -24.50 -14.45
C ARG A 163 2.97 -23.05 -14.91
N SER A 164 2.51 -22.77 -16.13
CA SER A 164 2.51 -21.42 -16.69
C SER A 164 1.66 -20.47 -15.86
N PHE A 165 0.45 -20.89 -15.48
CA PHE A 165 -0.44 -20.10 -14.65
C PHE A 165 0.14 -19.88 -13.24
N ASN A 166 0.70 -20.93 -12.63
CA ASN A 166 1.30 -20.84 -11.30
C ASN A 166 2.49 -19.90 -11.26
N ASN A 167 3.39 -19.95 -12.25
CA ASN A 167 4.52 -19.03 -12.30
C ASN A 167 4.08 -17.56 -12.26
N GLU A 168 3.02 -17.23 -12.99
CA GLU A 168 2.49 -15.87 -13.02
C GLU A 168 1.78 -15.49 -11.71
N ALA A 169 0.96 -16.40 -11.17
CA ALA A 169 0.25 -16.18 -9.93
C ALA A 169 1.20 -16.07 -8.73
N ASP A 170 2.17 -16.98 -8.62
CA ASP A 170 3.17 -16.99 -7.56
C ASP A 170 4.03 -15.73 -7.61
N TYR A 171 4.41 -15.26 -8.81
CA TYR A 171 5.08 -13.97 -8.97
C TYR A 171 4.26 -12.81 -8.40
N CYS A 172 2.95 -12.77 -8.68
CA CYS A 172 2.06 -11.73 -8.16
C CYS A 172 1.96 -11.81 -6.63
N VAL A 173 1.84 -13.01 -6.08
CA VAL A 173 1.76 -13.26 -4.62
C VAL A 173 3.05 -12.84 -3.92
N ASP A 174 4.22 -13.21 -4.45
CA ASP A 174 5.52 -12.93 -3.83
C ASP A 174 5.88 -11.44 -3.86
N ASN A 175 5.40 -10.72 -4.88
CA ASN A 175 5.70 -9.29 -5.08
C ASN A 175 4.52 -8.36 -4.74
N VAL A 176 3.50 -8.88 -4.05
CA VAL A 176 2.34 -8.09 -3.64
C VAL A 176 2.77 -7.02 -2.64
N LYS A 177 2.25 -5.81 -2.84
CA LYS A 177 2.45 -4.61 -2.04
C LYS A 177 1.12 -3.86 -1.96
N PHE A 178 1.04 -2.89 -1.04
CA PHE A 178 -0.16 -2.08 -0.84
C PHE A 178 -0.64 -1.34 -2.09
N ASN A 179 0.26 -1.05 -3.03
CA ASN A 179 -0.03 -0.26 -4.22
C ASN A 179 -0.28 -1.08 -5.50
N ASN A 180 -0.18 -2.42 -5.45
CA ASN A 180 -0.24 -3.23 -6.67
C ASN A 180 -1.19 -4.44 -6.56
N ILE A 181 -2.00 -4.52 -5.50
CA ILE A 181 -2.93 -5.64 -5.27
C ILE A 181 -3.91 -5.83 -6.45
N GLU A 182 -4.57 -4.75 -6.88
CA GLU A 182 -5.53 -4.79 -7.99
C GLU A 182 -4.85 -5.16 -9.32
N LEU A 183 -3.64 -4.66 -9.55
CA LEU A 183 -2.83 -5.01 -10.72
C LEU A 183 -2.47 -6.50 -10.69
N GLY A 184 -2.12 -7.03 -9.52
CA GLY A 184 -1.89 -8.46 -9.29
C GLY A 184 -3.11 -9.30 -9.60
N GLU A 185 -4.31 -8.89 -9.14
CA GLU A 185 -5.57 -9.58 -9.45
C GLU A 185 -5.84 -9.62 -10.95
N LYS A 186 -5.75 -8.46 -11.63
CA LYS A 186 -5.93 -8.37 -13.09
C LYS A 186 -4.94 -9.25 -13.84
N ARG A 187 -3.69 -9.29 -13.40
CA ARG A 187 -2.62 -10.10 -14.02
C ARG A 187 -2.90 -11.60 -13.88
N ILE A 188 -3.33 -12.05 -12.69
CA ILE A 188 -3.77 -13.44 -12.47
C ILE A 188 -4.96 -13.78 -13.38
N LEU A 189 -5.97 -12.92 -13.45
CA LEU A 189 -7.15 -13.13 -14.30
C LEU A 189 -6.78 -13.23 -15.79
N LYS A 190 -5.97 -12.30 -16.31
CA LYS A 190 -5.50 -12.32 -17.71
C LYS A 190 -4.68 -13.58 -18.01
N SER A 191 -3.84 -14.02 -17.07
CA SER A 191 -3.07 -15.26 -17.22
C SER A 191 -3.96 -16.50 -17.28
N PHE A 192 -4.99 -16.56 -16.44
CA PHE A 192 -5.99 -17.64 -16.46
C PHE A 192 -6.71 -17.71 -17.81
N GLU A 193 -7.18 -16.58 -18.32
CA GLU A 193 -7.85 -16.50 -19.63
C GLU A 193 -6.92 -16.89 -20.78
N ALA A 194 -5.67 -16.39 -20.76
CA ALA A 194 -4.68 -16.71 -21.78
C ALA A 194 -4.34 -18.22 -21.80
N CYS A 195 -4.16 -18.82 -20.63
CA CYS A 195 -3.93 -20.25 -20.46
C CYS A 195 -5.08 -21.10 -21.02
N ASN A 196 -6.33 -20.75 -20.68
CA ASN A 196 -7.52 -21.45 -21.17
C ASN A 196 -7.71 -21.29 -22.68
N ARG A 197 -7.40 -20.11 -23.24
CA ARG A 197 -7.42 -19.86 -24.68
C ARG A 197 -6.43 -20.76 -25.43
N LEU A 198 -5.21 -20.92 -24.90
CA LEU A 198 -4.19 -21.82 -25.47
C LEU A 198 -4.60 -23.30 -25.38
N GLY A 199 -5.27 -23.70 -24.30
CA GLY A 199 -5.75 -25.07 -24.09
C GLY A 199 -7.01 -25.45 -24.87
N LYS A 200 -7.70 -24.49 -25.49
CA LYS A 200 -9.03 -24.66 -26.10
C LYS A 200 -9.12 -25.81 -27.11
N VAL A 201 -8.12 -25.96 -27.99
CA VAL A 201 -8.11 -27.01 -29.03
C VAL A 201 -8.22 -28.39 -28.41
N MET A 202 -7.49 -28.65 -27.32
CA MET A 202 -7.48 -29.93 -26.61
C MET A 202 -8.52 -30.00 -25.47
N SER A 203 -9.41 -29.00 -25.39
CA SER A 203 -10.35 -28.81 -24.28
C SER A 203 -9.67 -28.86 -22.90
N VAL A 204 -8.45 -28.30 -22.82
CA VAL A 204 -7.73 -28.14 -21.57
C VAL A 204 -8.10 -26.79 -20.97
N GLU A 205 -8.73 -26.82 -19.79
CA GLU A 205 -9.22 -25.60 -19.13
C GLU A 205 -8.99 -25.67 -17.63
N LEU A 206 -8.34 -24.64 -17.07
CA LEU A 206 -8.17 -24.45 -15.65
C LEU A 206 -9.52 -24.22 -14.96
N SER A 207 -9.71 -24.83 -13.79
CA SER A 207 -10.97 -24.69 -13.06
C SER A 207 -11.09 -23.32 -12.39
N ARG A 208 -12.31 -22.76 -12.39
CA ARG A 208 -12.60 -21.48 -11.70
C ARG A 208 -12.38 -21.56 -10.19
N GLN A 209 -12.53 -22.75 -9.59
CA GLN A 209 -12.23 -22.96 -8.18
C GLN A 209 -10.73 -22.81 -7.91
N TYR A 210 -9.88 -23.29 -8.82
CA TYR A 210 -8.42 -23.14 -8.70
C TYR A 210 -8.01 -21.67 -8.83
N LEU A 211 -8.59 -20.94 -9.79
CA LEU A 211 -8.42 -19.48 -9.91
C LEU A 211 -8.79 -18.76 -8.61
N LYS A 212 -9.94 -19.09 -8.01
CA LYS A 212 -10.39 -18.48 -6.75
C LYS A 212 -9.37 -18.70 -5.63
N LEU A 213 -8.80 -19.91 -5.51
CA LEU A 213 -7.76 -20.18 -4.50
C LEU A 213 -6.47 -19.38 -4.74
N LYS A 214 -6.11 -19.08 -5.98
CA LYS A 214 -4.96 -18.21 -6.31
C LYS A 214 -5.22 -16.74 -5.97
N LEU A 215 -6.43 -16.25 -6.24
CA LEU A 215 -6.83 -14.91 -5.81
C LEU A 215 -6.89 -14.81 -4.29
N ASP A 216 -7.49 -15.78 -3.60
CA ASP A 216 -7.51 -15.84 -2.13
C ASP A 216 -6.08 -15.83 -1.54
N GLU A 217 -5.13 -16.54 -2.18
CA GLU A 217 -3.72 -16.52 -1.78
C GLU A 217 -3.09 -15.13 -1.91
N LEU A 218 -3.33 -14.42 -3.03
CA LEU A 218 -2.84 -13.05 -3.24
C LEU A 218 -3.35 -12.09 -2.15
N HIS A 219 -4.65 -12.14 -1.87
CA HIS A 219 -5.27 -11.31 -0.83
C HIS A 219 -4.74 -11.60 0.56
N LEU A 220 -4.65 -12.88 0.92
CA LEU A 220 -4.11 -13.28 2.21
C LEU A 220 -2.64 -12.89 2.36
N ALA A 221 -1.85 -12.95 1.29
CA ALA A 221 -0.45 -12.52 1.30
C ALA A 221 -0.33 -11.01 1.55
N HIS A 222 -1.17 -10.21 0.88
CA HIS A 222 -1.24 -8.77 1.10
C HIS A 222 -1.64 -8.42 2.55
N GLU A 223 -2.74 -8.99 3.03
CA GLU A 223 -3.26 -8.71 4.38
C GLU A 223 -2.31 -9.22 5.47
N PHE A 224 -1.63 -10.34 5.25
CA PHE A 224 -0.57 -10.82 6.13
C PHE A 224 0.58 -9.81 6.26
N GLN A 225 1.04 -9.24 5.14
CA GLN A 225 2.11 -8.23 5.17
C GLN A 225 1.68 -6.96 5.91
N LEU A 226 0.45 -6.49 5.67
CA LEU A 226 -0.11 -5.34 6.40
C LEU A 226 -0.16 -5.61 7.90
N LYS A 227 -0.71 -6.76 8.32
CA LYS A 227 -0.84 -7.10 9.73
C LYS A 227 0.51 -7.28 10.42
N LYS A 228 1.47 -7.89 9.72
CA LYS A 228 2.84 -8.03 10.22
C LYS A 228 3.55 -6.68 10.40
N GLN A 229 3.29 -5.73 9.51
CA GLN A 229 3.83 -4.37 9.63
C GLN A 229 3.20 -3.63 10.81
N GLU A 230 1.89 -3.76 11.01
CA GLU A 230 1.17 -3.22 12.18
C GLU A 230 1.73 -3.77 13.50
N GLU A 231 1.88 -5.09 13.62
CA GLU A 231 2.46 -5.76 14.79
C GLU A 231 3.91 -5.32 15.05
N LYS A 232 4.70 -5.12 13.98
CA LYS A 232 6.08 -4.61 14.09
C LYS A 232 6.11 -3.18 14.62
N GLU A 233 5.17 -2.33 14.19
CA GLU A 233 5.03 -0.96 14.70
C GLU A 233 4.55 -0.96 16.15
N GLU A 234 3.63 -1.84 16.55
CA GLU A 234 3.24 -2.07 17.94
C GLU A 234 4.40 -2.48 18.84
N ALA A 235 5.18 -3.46 18.42
CA ALA A 235 6.34 -3.93 19.16
C ALA A 235 7.42 -2.83 19.28
N LYS A 236 7.64 -2.05 18.22
CA LYS A 236 8.56 -0.91 18.25
C LYS A 236 8.11 0.13 19.28
N ARG A 237 6.80 0.43 19.32
CA ARG A 237 6.22 1.38 20.29
C ARG A 237 6.36 0.90 21.72
N ALA A 238 5.97 -0.34 22.03
CA ALA A 238 6.11 -0.90 23.37
C ALA A 238 7.57 -0.85 23.85
N ARG A 239 8.54 -1.06 22.95
CA ARG A 239 9.97 -0.93 23.25
C ARG A 239 10.40 0.53 23.49
N GLU A 240 9.86 1.47 22.74
CA GLU A 240 10.11 2.91 22.93
C GLU A 240 9.54 3.40 24.27
N GLU A 241 8.30 3.02 24.60
CA GLU A 241 7.67 3.33 25.89
C GLU A 241 8.47 2.75 27.07
N LEU A 242 8.93 1.50 26.96
CA LEU A 242 9.78 0.88 27.99
C LEU A 242 11.12 1.63 28.16
N ARG A 243 11.73 2.09 27.07
CA ARG A 243 12.97 2.88 27.13
C ARG A 243 12.75 4.24 27.79
N GLU A 244 11.65 4.90 27.46
CA GLU A 244 11.29 6.18 28.10
C GLU A 244 11.02 6.01 29.60
N GLN A 245 10.34 4.93 30.00
CA GLN A 245 10.14 4.58 31.41
C GLN A 245 11.47 4.36 32.14
N GLN A 246 12.39 3.58 31.55
CA GLN A 246 13.70 3.32 32.12
C GLN A 246 14.55 4.59 32.26
N LYS A 247 14.52 5.49 31.27
CA LYS A 247 15.24 6.76 31.35
C LYS A 247 14.67 7.68 32.43
N LEU A 248 13.34 7.76 32.56
CA LEU A 248 12.70 8.49 33.64
C LEU A 248 13.12 7.96 35.03
N GLU A 249 13.12 6.63 35.22
CA GLU A 249 13.58 6.03 36.48
C GLU A 249 15.04 6.37 36.79
N GLN A 250 15.90 6.39 35.77
CA GLN A 250 17.30 6.80 35.90
C GLN A 250 17.43 8.29 36.27
N GLU A 251 16.66 9.17 35.62
CA GLU A 251 16.62 10.61 35.93
C GLU A 251 16.16 10.86 37.36
N ILE A 252 15.07 10.21 37.81
CA ILE A 252 14.57 10.33 39.18
C ILE A 252 15.64 9.89 40.19
N ARG A 253 16.33 8.78 39.91
CA ARG A 253 17.41 8.29 40.78
C ARG A 253 18.59 9.26 40.83
N ALA A 254 19.01 9.79 39.68
CA ALA A 254 20.12 10.75 39.59
C ALA A 254 19.76 12.07 40.29
N ALA A 255 18.55 12.57 40.09
CA ALA A 255 18.04 13.78 40.74
C ALA A 255 17.99 13.61 42.28
N ARG A 256 17.49 12.47 42.78
CA ARG A 256 17.52 12.17 44.22
C ARG A 256 18.94 12.10 44.79
N GLU A 257 19.88 11.51 44.05
CA GLU A 257 21.27 11.47 44.48
C GLU A 257 21.90 12.87 44.54
N LYS A 258 21.59 13.73 43.57
CA LYS A 258 22.02 15.13 43.54
C LYS A 258 21.46 15.90 44.73
N ILE A 259 20.14 15.86 44.93
CA ILE A 259 19.46 16.50 46.07
C ILE A 259 20.04 16.02 47.40
N ALA A 260 20.28 14.71 47.56
CA ALA A 260 20.86 14.18 48.79
C ALA A 260 22.29 14.69 49.06
N LYS A 261 23.10 14.91 48.02
CA LYS A 261 24.45 15.49 48.15
C LYS A 261 24.38 16.97 48.50
N GLU A 262 23.54 17.74 47.83
CA GLU A 262 23.39 19.18 48.06
C GLU A 262 22.76 19.47 49.42
N ARG A 263 21.77 18.69 49.85
CA ARG A 263 21.19 18.76 51.20
C ARG A 263 22.25 18.58 52.28
N LYS A 264 23.15 17.58 52.13
CA LYS A 264 24.28 17.38 53.06
C LYS A 264 25.25 18.57 53.04
N HIS A 265 25.50 19.16 51.87
CA HIS A 265 26.36 20.32 51.73
C HIS A 265 25.77 21.54 52.46
N PHE A 266 24.50 21.86 52.23
CA PHE A 266 23.80 22.95 52.90
C PHE A 266 23.68 22.71 54.41
N ASP A 267 23.35 21.49 54.86
CA ASP A 267 23.30 21.18 56.29
C ASP A 267 24.67 21.36 56.98
N THR A 268 25.78 21.09 56.27
CA THR A 268 27.14 21.29 56.80
C THR A 268 27.50 22.78 56.81
N ALA A 269 27.23 23.50 55.72
CA ALA A 269 27.48 24.93 55.62
C ALA A 269 26.67 25.74 56.64
N LEU A 270 25.41 25.37 56.89
CA LEU A 270 24.58 25.97 57.95
C LEU A 270 25.20 25.76 59.33
N ARG A 271 25.66 24.54 59.66
CA ARG A 271 26.33 24.28 60.94
C ARG A 271 27.58 25.14 61.09
N ASP A 272 28.41 25.24 60.05
CA ASP A 272 29.63 26.03 60.08
C ASP A 272 29.37 27.53 60.20
N LEU A 273 28.37 28.05 59.49
CA LEU A 273 27.98 29.47 59.57
C LEU A 273 27.38 29.81 60.94
N LEU A 274 26.51 28.96 61.48
CA LEU A 274 25.95 29.14 62.83
C LEU A 274 27.05 29.16 63.90
N ALA A 275 28.00 28.21 63.82
CA ALA A 275 29.14 28.16 64.75
C ALA A 275 30.07 29.38 64.63
N ARG A 276 30.22 29.97 63.44
CA ARG A 276 30.96 31.22 63.25
C ARG A 276 30.19 32.40 63.83
N LEU A 277 28.87 32.44 63.66
CA LEU A 277 27.99 33.50 64.14
C LEU A 277 28.01 33.61 65.68
N GLU A 278 28.15 32.49 66.40
CA GLU A 278 28.34 32.44 67.86
C GLU A 278 29.67 33.07 68.33
N ARG A 279 30.68 33.18 67.45
CA ARG A 279 32.03 33.66 67.80
C ARG A 279 32.32 35.09 67.33
N VAL A 280 31.39 35.72 66.62
CA VAL A 280 31.54 37.08 66.08
C VAL A 280 31.49 38.13 67.20
N GLN A 281 32.36 39.13 67.10
CA GLN A 281 32.44 40.26 68.04
C GLN A 281 32.09 41.62 67.40
N THR A 282 32.05 41.71 66.07
CA THR A 282 31.77 42.94 65.32
C THR A 282 30.42 42.87 64.60
N GLU A 283 29.67 43.98 64.61
CA GLU A 283 28.32 44.02 64.03
C GLU A 283 28.34 43.88 62.50
N GLU A 284 29.39 44.38 61.85
CA GLU A 284 29.59 44.28 60.38
C GLU A 284 29.77 42.83 59.91
N GLU A 285 30.57 42.01 60.61
CA GLU A 285 30.72 40.59 60.30
C GLU A 285 29.44 39.80 60.59
N ARG A 286 28.67 40.23 61.60
CA ARG A 286 27.38 39.62 61.94
C ARG A 286 26.35 39.82 60.84
N VAL A 287 26.28 41.03 60.27
CA VAL A 287 25.41 41.34 59.12
C VAL A 287 25.82 40.54 57.88
N ALA A 288 27.12 40.44 57.60
CA ALA A 288 27.61 39.66 56.45
C ALA A 288 27.32 38.15 56.58
N LEU A 289 27.48 37.57 57.77
CA LEU A 289 27.19 36.15 58.02
C LEU A 289 25.69 35.86 57.99
N THR A 290 24.85 36.72 58.57
CA THR A 290 23.39 36.57 58.50
C THR A 290 22.86 36.63 57.07
N SER A 291 23.40 37.51 56.23
CA SER A 291 23.06 37.54 54.80
C SER A 291 23.40 36.23 54.08
N LYS A 292 24.58 35.65 54.33
CA LYS A 292 24.97 34.35 53.74
C LYS A 292 24.12 33.20 54.27
N LEU A 293 23.70 33.27 55.53
CA LEU A 293 22.83 32.28 56.14
C LEU A 293 21.45 32.29 55.46
N ALA A 294 20.90 33.48 55.21
CA ALA A 294 19.65 33.64 54.46
C ALA A 294 19.74 33.10 53.02
N GLU A 295 20.87 33.31 52.34
CA GLU A 295 21.12 32.77 50.99
C GLU A 295 21.14 31.23 51.00
N ILE A 296 21.83 30.62 51.98
CA ILE A 296 21.86 29.16 52.13
C ILE A 296 20.50 28.59 52.53
N GLU A 297 19.74 29.26 53.40
CA GLU A 297 18.38 28.86 53.75
C GLU A 297 17.43 28.94 52.55
N ALA A 298 17.57 29.97 51.71
CA ALA A 298 16.82 30.08 50.46
C ALA A 298 17.13 28.93 49.50
N GLY A 299 18.41 28.60 49.28
CA GLY A 299 18.81 27.47 48.44
C GLY A 299 18.34 26.11 49.00
N ARG A 300 18.29 25.96 50.33
CA ARG A 300 17.71 24.77 50.96
C ARG A 300 16.19 24.67 50.75
N ALA A 301 15.48 25.79 50.83
CA ALA A 301 14.03 25.83 50.57
C ALA A 301 13.70 25.51 49.11
N GLU A 302 14.54 25.97 48.17
CA GLU A 302 14.44 25.63 46.74
C GLU A 302 14.61 24.12 46.52
N LEU A 303 15.65 23.52 47.11
CA LEU A 303 15.84 22.06 47.08
C LEU A 303 14.68 21.27 47.67
N GLU A 304 14.08 21.74 48.76
CA GLU A 304 12.89 21.09 49.34
C GLU A 304 11.70 21.16 48.39
N GLY A 305 11.59 22.25 47.61
CA GLY A 305 10.63 22.38 46.52
C GLY A 305 10.87 21.37 45.39
N GLU A 306 12.12 21.22 44.94
CA GLU A 306 12.52 20.23 43.93
C GLU A 306 12.23 18.79 44.40
N GLU A 307 12.55 18.47 45.66
CA GLU A 307 12.28 17.15 46.26
C GLU A 307 10.77 16.85 46.24
N LYS A 308 9.93 17.80 46.64
CA LYS A 308 8.47 17.68 46.60
C LYS A 308 7.94 17.48 45.18
N LEU A 309 8.53 18.16 44.19
CA LEU A 309 8.14 18.00 42.78
C LEU A 309 8.47 16.60 42.27
N ILE A 310 9.64 16.07 42.60
CA ILE A 310 10.05 14.71 42.23
C ILE A 310 9.14 13.67 42.89
N ASP A 311 8.83 13.83 44.18
CA ASP A 311 7.92 12.93 44.90
C ASP A 311 6.51 12.97 44.28
N TYR A 312 6.04 14.17 43.91
CA TYR A 312 4.78 14.34 43.20
C TYR A 312 4.77 13.60 41.85
N ARG A 313 5.86 13.70 41.07
CA ARG A 313 6.03 13.01 39.77
C ARG A 313 6.05 11.50 39.91
N GLU A 314 6.69 10.98 40.96
CA GLU A 314 6.78 9.54 41.22
C GLU A 314 5.42 8.97 41.64
N GLN A 315 4.67 9.69 42.47
CA GLN A 315 3.34 9.28 42.91
C GLN A 315 2.29 9.41 41.80
N ASN A 316 2.41 10.42 40.93
CA ASN A 316 1.45 10.67 39.85
C ASN A 316 2.01 10.22 38.49
N ALA A 317 1.81 8.95 38.16
CA ALA A 317 2.31 8.35 36.92
C ALA A 317 1.78 8.97 35.61
N LYS A 318 0.74 9.82 35.69
CA LYS A 318 0.14 10.56 34.57
C LYS A 318 0.61 12.01 34.48
N ALA A 319 1.34 12.51 35.49
CA ALA A 319 1.87 13.86 35.49
C ALA A 319 3.01 13.97 34.47
N GLY A 320 3.06 15.07 33.75
CA GLY A 320 4.07 15.31 32.73
C GLY A 320 3.85 16.63 32.00
N TYR A 321 4.58 16.81 30.91
CA TYR A 321 4.42 17.95 30.03
C TYR A 321 3.81 17.55 28.71
N VAL A 322 2.86 18.35 28.22
CA VAL A 322 2.42 18.35 26.83
C VAL A 322 3.21 19.44 26.11
N TYR A 323 3.89 19.07 25.03
CA TYR A 323 4.66 19.98 24.20
C TYR A 323 4.02 20.15 22.83
N VAL A 324 4.15 21.35 22.28
CA VAL A 324 3.83 21.69 20.89
C VAL A 324 5.11 22.17 20.24
N ILE A 325 5.57 21.44 19.23
CA ILE A 325 6.83 21.75 18.54
C ILE A 325 6.63 21.76 17.03
N SER A 326 7.42 22.53 16.31
CA SER A 326 7.40 22.57 14.84
C SER A 326 8.81 22.44 14.25
N ASN A 327 8.88 22.06 12.99
CA ASN A 327 10.12 22.10 12.23
C ASN A 327 9.78 22.57 10.82
N VAL A 328 9.85 23.89 10.65
CA VAL A 328 9.43 24.58 9.42
C VAL A 328 10.27 24.11 8.23
N GLY A 329 11.56 23.88 8.42
CA GLY A 329 12.45 23.46 7.34
C GLY A 329 12.21 22.02 6.85
N ALA A 330 11.71 21.13 7.71
CA ALA A 330 11.41 19.75 7.33
C ALA A 330 9.96 19.53 6.87
N PHE A 331 8.99 20.15 7.55
CA PHE A 331 7.56 19.86 7.36
C PHE A 331 6.75 21.03 6.78
N GLY A 332 7.34 22.21 6.66
CA GLY A 332 6.67 23.42 6.20
C GLY A 332 5.96 24.19 7.31
N LYS A 333 5.31 25.29 6.92
CA LYS A 333 4.52 26.14 7.83
C LYS A 333 3.25 25.42 8.29
N ASP A 334 2.76 25.83 9.46
CA ASP A 334 1.49 25.37 10.06
C ASP A 334 1.45 23.86 10.33
N VAL A 335 2.61 23.21 10.46
CA VAL A 335 2.72 21.80 10.83
C VAL A 335 3.35 21.66 12.21
N TYR A 336 2.58 21.12 13.14
CA TYR A 336 2.96 20.98 14.53
C TYR A 336 2.95 19.52 14.95
N LYS A 337 3.94 19.13 15.75
CA LYS A 337 3.89 17.91 16.55
C LYS A 337 3.36 18.24 17.93
N ILE A 338 2.30 17.54 18.32
CA ILE A 338 1.71 17.62 19.66
C ILE A 338 1.95 16.28 20.33
N GLY A 339 2.71 16.27 21.43
CA GLY A 339 2.99 15.05 22.17
C GLY A 339 3.17 15.33 23.65
N MET A 340 3.39 14.26 24.43
CA MET A 340 3.70 14.38 25.86
C MET A 340 5.04 13.75 26.24
N THR A 341 5.57 14.19 27.38
CA THR A 341 6.75 13.62 28.03
C THR A 341 6.55 13.60 29.53
N ARG A 342 7.04 12.54 30.18
CA ARG A 342 7.06 12.43 31.64
C ARG A 342 8.43 12.74 32.24
N ARG A 343 9.44 12.97 31.39
CA ARG A 343 10.82 13.30 31.78
C ARG A 343 10.83 14.46 32.76
N LEU A 344 11.78 14.44 33.69
CA LEU A 344 11.96 15.57 34.62
C LEU A 344 12.34 16.82 33.81
N GLU A 345 13.27 16.65 32.87
CA GLU A 345 13.70 17.67 31.91
C GLU A 345 13.00 17.47 30.55
N PRO A 346 11.93 18.22 30.22
CA PRO A 346 11.19 18.03 28.97
C PRO A 346 11.99 18.44 27.72
N MET A 347 12.98 19.33 27.86
CA MET A 347 13.81 19.80 26.74
C MET A 347 14.72 18.69 26.19
N ASP A 348 15.21 17.78 27.04
CA ASP A 348 16.01 16.64 26.60
C ASP A 348 15.22 15.74 25.64
N ARG A 349 13.91 15.57 25.89
CA ARG A 349 13.03 14.82 24.98
C ARG A 349 12.92 15.51 23.61
N ILE A 350 12.80 16.83 23.59
CA ILE A 350 12.70 17.59 22.33
C ILE A 350 14.02 17.49 21.54
N SER A 351 15.15 17.57 22.23
CA SER A 351 16.47 17.35 21.62
C SER A 351 16.61 15.94 21.04
N GLU A 352 16.20 14.90 21.78
CA GLU A 352 16.18 13.52 21.27
C GLU A 352 15.31 13.37 20.00
N LEU A 353 14.21 14.12 19.90
CA LEU A 353 13.35 14.13 18.71
C LEU A 353 14.01 14.88 17.53
N GLY A 354 14.76 15.94 17.78
CA GLY A 354 15.49 16.69 16.76
C GLY A 354 16.64 15.89 16.14
N ASP A 355 17.30 15.03 16.91
CA ASP A 355 18.36 14.14 16.40
C ASP A 355 17.79 13.00 15.53
N ALA A 356 16.47 12.76 15.59
CA ALA A 356 15.81 11.65 14.93
C ALA A 356 15.55 11.88 13.42
N SER A 357 16.63 12.02 12.64
CA SER A 357 16.62 12.04 11.17
C SER A 357 15.82 13.19 10.54
N VAL A 358 15.83 14.37 11.16
CA VAL A 358 15.31 15.62 10.58
C VAL A 358 16.47 16.59 10.28
N PRO A 359 16.36 17.42 9.23
CA PRO A 359 17.45 18.32 8.82
C PRO A 359 17.69 19.51 9.75
N PHE A 360 16.71 19.89 10.58
CA PHE A 360 16.78 21.02 11.50
C PHE A 360 16.23 20.62 12.86
N TRP A 361 16.59 21.35 13.92
CA TRP A 361 16.02 21.16 15.26
C TRP A 361 14.55 21.59 15.31
N PHE A 362 13.84 21.07 16.30
CA PHE A 362 12.45 21.47 16.56
C PHE A 362 12.41 22.78 17.35
N ASP A 363 11.56 23.70 16.89
CA ASP A 363 11.21 24.92 17.61
C ASP A 363 10.07 24.61 18.60
N VAL A 364 10.17 25.12 19.83
CA VAL A 364 9.16 24.94 20.88
C VAL A 364 8.16 26.08 20.86
N HIS A 365 6.88 25.75 20.71
CA HIS A 365 5.80 26.72 20.74
C HIS A 365 5.10 26.80 22.08
N ALA A 366 4.91 25.66 22.74
CA ALA A 366 4.27 25.60 24.05
C ALA A 366 4.81 24.41 24.86
N MET A 367 4.93 24.61 26.16
CA MET A 367 5.28 23.57 27.14
C MET A 367 4.33 23.67 28.33
N VAL A 368 3.41 22.72 28.43
CA VAL A 368 2.32 22.77 29.42
C VAL A 368 2.49 21.62 30.41
N PHE A 369 2.83 21.95 31.66
CA PHE A 369 2.76 20.95 32.72
C PHE A 369 1.30 20.55 32.96
N SER A 370 1.02 19.27 33.19
CA SER A 370 -0.31 18.78 33.52
C SER A 370 -0.22 17.58 34.44
N ASP A 371 -1.06 17.56 35.47
CA ASP A 371 -1.24 16.41 36.37
C ASP A 371 -1.69 15.14 35.63
N ASN A 372 -2.32 15.32 34.45
CA ASN A 372 -2.75 14.23 33.58
C ASN A 372 -2.51 14.59 32.10
N ALA A 373 -1.22 14.63 31.74
CA ALA A 373 -0.77 14.93 30.38
C ALA A 373 -1.42 14.06 29.28
N PRO A 374 -1.64 12.74 29.46
CA PRO A 374 -2.31 11.91 28.44
C PRO A 374 -3.73 12.38 28.10
N THR A 375 -4.46 12.94 29.07
CA THR A 375 -5.83 13.41 28.82
C THR A 375 -5.85 14.71 28.03
N LEU A 376 -4.93 15.62 28.32
CA LEU A 376 -4.77 16.87 27.58
C LEU A 376 -4.30 16.60 26.13
N GLU A 377 -3.32 15.72 25.97
CA GLU A 377 -2.84 15.28 24.66
C GLU A 377 -3.98 14.66 23.82
N ALA A 378 -4.74 13.73 24.40
CA ALA A 378 -5.83 13.06 23.70
C ALA A 378 -6.88 14.06 23.18
N LYS A 379 -7.24 15.07 23.99
CA LYS A 379 -8.17 16.13 23.58
C LYS A 379 -7.63 16.96 22.40
N LEU A 380 -6.35 17.32 22.43
CA LEU A 380 -5.70 18.03 21.32
C LEU A 380 -5.69 17.16 20.06
N HIS A 381 -5.33 15.88 20.19
CA HIS A 381 -5.32 14.94 19.06
C HIS A 381 -6.70 14.74 18.44
N GLU A 382 -7.75 14.69 19.26
CA GLU A 382 -9.14 14.57 18.80
C GLU A 382 -9.57 15.84 18.05
N ARG A 383 -9.32 17.02 18.64
CA ARG A 383 -9.65 18.32 18.03
C ARG A 383 -8.97 18.50 16.67
N PHE A 384 -7.69 18.14 16.56
CA PHE A 384 -6.90 18.29 15.34
C PHE A 384 -6.86 17.04 14.45
N ALA A 385 -7.71 16.03 14.71
CA ALA A 385 -7.71 14.77 13.95
C ALA A 385 -7.87 14.98 12.43
N ALA A 386 -8.72 15.94 12.04
CA ALA A 386 -8.92 16.33 10.64
C ALA A 386 -7.64 16.86 9.98
N GLY A 387 -6.77 17.53 10.73
CA GLY A 387 -5.48 18.08 10.28
C GLY A 387 -4.31 17.09 10.28
N ARG A 388 -4.48 15.86 10.78
CA ARG A 388 -3.37 14.88 10.89
C ARG A 388 -2.68 14.61 9.55
N LEU A 389 -1.35 14.72 9.49
CA LEU A 389 -0.58 14.47 8.26
C LEU A 389 -0.61 12.98 7.87
N ASN A 390 -0.42 12.10 8.85
CA ASN A 390 -0.49 10.66 8.63
C ASN A 390 -1.89 10.11 8.97
N LYS A 391 -2.70 9.85 7.94
CA LYS A 391 -4.06 9.32 8.10
C LYS A 391 -4.11 7.81 8.39
N VAL A 392 -3.04 7.09 8.08
CA VAL A 392 -2.96 5.62 8.24
C VAL A 392 -2.44 5.27 9.63
N ASN A 393 -1.32 5.87 10.04
CA ASN A 393 -0.76 5.68 11.37
C ASN A 393 -1.12 6.86 12.27
N GLY A 394 -2.22 6.70 13.00
CA GLY A 394 -2.71 7.72 13.93
C GLY A 394 -1.81 8.02 15.12
N ARG A 395 -0.76 7.22 15.36
CA ARG A 395 0.23 7.49 16.42
C ARG A 395 1.41 8.35 15.93
N LYS A 396 1.38 8.80 14.67
CA LYS A 396 2.27 9.86 14.15
C LYS A 396 1.57 11.21 14.30
N GLU A 397 1.92 11.89 15.38
CA GLU A 397 1.18 13.03 15.94
C GLU A 397 1.59 14.37 15.31
N PHE A 398 1.67 14.40 13.98
CA PHE A 398 1.89 15.63 13.22
C PHE A 398 0.56 16.11 12.65
N PHE A 399 0.25 17.39 12.86
CA PHE A 399 -1.01 18.00 12.50
C PHE A 399 -0.77 19.29 11.75
N ARG A 400 -1.56 19.52 10.70
CA ARG A 400 -1.72 20.83 10.09
C ARG A 400 -2.79 21.58 10.87
N ALA A 401 -2.41 22.67 11.53
CA ALA A 401 -3.27 23.43 12.43
C ALA A 401 -2.79 24.88 12.54
N ASP A 402 -3.68 25.77 12.99
CA ASP A 402 -3.31 27.13 13.37
C ASP A 402 -2.84 27.14 14.84
N ILE A 403 -1.71 27.77 15.10
CA ILE A 403 -1.17 27.90 16.47
C ILE A 403 -2.12 28.68 17.39
N ALA A 404 -2.88 29.65 16.85
CA ALA A 404 -3.87 30.37 17.62
C ALA A 404 -5.04 29.47 18.06
N GLU A 405 -5.42 28.49 17.23
CA GLU A 405 -6.42 27.50 17.61
C GLU A 405 -5.86 26.55 18.68
N ILE A 406 -4.60 26.12 18.55
CA ILE A 406 -3.93 25.28 19.56
C ILE A 406 -3.89 26.01 20.92
N GLU A 407 -3.52 27.29 20.93
CA GLU A 407 -3.49 28.13 22.13
C GLU A 407 -4.88 28.25 22.78
N SER A 408 -5.93 28.51 21.99
CA SER A 408 -7.32 28.57 22.50
C SER A 408 -7.70 27.28 23.21
N VAL A 409 -7.42 26.13 22.59
CA VAL A 409 -7.76 24.81 23.14
C VAL A 409 -6.96 24.53 24.42
N ILE A 410 -5.70 24.94 24.48
CA ILE A 410 -4.87 24.81 25.70
C ILE A 410 -5.47 25.67 26.81
N ARG A 411 -5.80 26.95 26.56
CA ARG A 411 -6.37 27.86 27.58
C ARG A 411 -7.77 27.47 28.04
N GLU A 412 -8.58 26.86 27.18
CA GLU A 412 -9.91 26.35 27.55
C GLU A 412 -9.84 25.13 28.47
N ASN A 413 -8.77 24.33 28.36
CA ASN A 413 -8.63 23.06 29.09
C ASN A 413 -7.60 23.09 30.22
N TYR A 414 -6.75 24.12 30.29
CA TYR A 414 -5.67 24.24 31.26
C TYR A 414 -5.42 25.71 31.64
N ASP A 415 -4.74 25.93 32.76
CA ASP A 415 -4.60 27.21 33.44
C ASP A 415 -4.08 28.37 32.55
N ALA A 416 -4.49 29.60 32.86
CA ALA A 416 -4.40 30.77 31.98
C ALA A 416 -2.99 31.35 31.74
N VAL A 417 -1.93 30.73 32.28
CA VAL A 417 -0.56 31.29 32.33
C VAL A 417 0.39 30.65 31.31
N VAL A 418 -0.10 29.81 30.39
CA VAL A 418 0.75 29.21 29.35
C VAL A 418 1.21 30.29 28.36
N GLU A 419 2.52 30.49 28.27
CA GLU A 419 3.16 31.28 27.22
C GLU A 419 3.24 30.44 25.93
N VAL A 420 2.67 30.98 24.85
CA VAL A 420 2.68 30.34 23.52
C VAL A 420 3.44 31.22 22.54
N THR A 421 4.49 30.68 21.96
CA THR A 421 5.24 31.33 20.90
C THR A 421 4.53 31.08 19.58
N HIS A 422 4.00 32.13 18.94
CA HIS A 422 3.27 31.98 17.67
C HIS A 422 4.20 31.74 16.49
N GLU A 423 5.32 32.45 16.43
CA GLU A 423 6.29 32.34 15.34
C GLU A 423 7.50 31.51 15.73
N ALA A 424 7.74 30.42 14.99
CA ALA A 424 8.94 29.61 15.14
C ALA A 424 10.19 30.43 14.80
N PRO A 425 11.24 30.46 15.65
CA PRO A 425 12.51 31.10 15.34
C PRO A 425 13.18 30.51 14.09
N ALA A 426 13.17 29.18 13.95
CA ALA A 426 13.66 28.46 12.78
C ALA A 426 15.03 28.97 12.27
N GLU A 427 15.94 29.26 13.19
CA GLU A 427 17.17 30.03 12.93
C GLU A 427 18.01 29.40 11.80
N GLN A 428 18.38 28.13 11.97
CA GLN A 428 19.20 27.40 10.99
C GLN A 428 18.55 27.32 9.60
N TYR A 429 17.21 27.18 9.54
CA TYR A 429 16.48 27.13 8.28
C TYR A 429 16.49 28.49 7.58
N ARG A 430 16.21 29.57 8.32
CA ARG A 430 16.22 30.94 7.78
C ARG A 430 17.62 31.38 7.35
N GLU A 431 18.65 31.00 8.10
CA GLU A 431 20.04 31.21 7.70
C GLU A 431 20.37 30.45 6.41
N SER A 432 19.96 29.18 6.30
CA SER A 432 20.16 28.38 5.09
C SER A 432 19.49 28.99 3.86
N LEU A 433 18.26 29.51 4.02
CA LEU A 433 17.58 30.26 2.96
C LEU A 433 18.35 31.52 2.56
N ARG A 434 18.84 32.29 3.55
CA ARG A 434 19.62 33.51 3.31
C ARG A 434 20.91 33.22 2.54
N MET A 435 21.60 32.12 2.86
CA MET A 435 22.81 31.69 2.13
C MET A 435 22.52 31.29 0.68
N ALA A 436 21.30 30.83 0.38
CA ALA A 436 20.89 30.45 -0.96
C ALA A 436 20.36 31.62 -1.82
N MET A 437 20.06 32.78 -1.22
CA MET A 437 19.56 33.95 -1.95
C MET A 437 20.70 34.73 -2.62
N PRO A 438 20.54 35.20 -3.87
CA PRO A 438 21.49 36.14 -4.48
C PRO A 438 21.56 37.44 -3.65
N ALA A 439 22.76 37.99 -3.46
CA ALA A 439 23.03 39.12 -2.56
C ALA A 439 22.12 40.35 -2.78
N GLU A 440 21.71 40.61 -4.03
CA GLU A 440 20.80 41.72 -4.37
C GLU A 440 19.39 41.55 -3.77
N THR A 441 18.90 40.32 -3.72
CA THR A 441 17.57 39.97 -3.18
C THR A 441 17.53 40.12 -1.66
N ILE A 442 18.64 39.80 -0.99
CA ILE A 442 18.80 39.95 0.46
C ILE A 442 18.73 41.43 0.84
N GLN A 443 19.47 42.29 0.12
CA GLN A 443 19.46 43.74 0.36
C GLN A 443 18.09 44.37 0.11
N GLN A 444 17.33 43.86 -0.88
CA GLN A 444 15.95 44.31 -1.12
C GLN A 444 15.02 43.89 0.03
N SER A 445 15.11 42.63 0.47
CA SER A 445 14.28 42.10 1.56
C SER A 445 14.50 42.82 2.89
N GLU A 446 15.76 43.11 3.24
CA GLU A 446 16.14 43.85 4.44
C GLU A 446 15.66 45.31 4.40
N ARG A 447 15.70 45.95 3.23
CA ARG A 447 15.15 47.31 3.04
C ARG A 447 13.64 47.35 3.20
N THR A 448 12.92 46.35 2.71
CA THR A 448 11.46 46.25 2.92
C THR A 448 11.11 45.98 4.37
N ALA A 449 11.83 45.08 5.05
CA ALA A 449 11.58 44.75 6.46
C ALA A 449 11.94 45.90 7.42
N ALA A 450 12.91 46.76 7.06
CA ALA A 450 13.24 47.96 7.84
C ALA A 450 12.28 49.14 7.58
N ALA A 451 11.42 49.06 6.56
CA ALA A 451 10.45 50.09 6.18
C ALA A 451 9.01 49.78 6.65
N SER A 452 8.77 48.58 7.18
CA SER A 452 7.54 48.10 7.83
C SER A 452 7.74 48.05 9.33
#